data_AF-A0A5R8LC19-F1
#
_entry.id   AF-A0A5R8LC19-F1
#
_cell.length_a   1.000
_cell.length_b   1.000
_cell.length_c   1.000
_cell.angle_alpha   90.00
_cell.angle_beta   90.00
_cell.angle_gamma   90.00
#
_symmetry.space_group_name_H-M   'P 1'
#
loop_
_entity.id
_entity.type
_entity.pdbx_description
1 polymer ?
#
loop_
_entity_poly.entity_id
_entity_poly.type
_entity_poly.pdbx_seq_one_letter_code
_entity_poly.pdbx_strand_id
1 'polypeptide(L)'
;MTPLERFIARLGIAPFDPGNALHADLFDALKDAAGESHMERLIITRGVLGRAHAAAATTVGTARSKYETTLKERKRAEVEAGRSVSAATVIADADAQPHRNRMHEAEAAWRGVKEHLRTVDKDIDKTRSDAVDARQMRTAETYGGGA
;
A
#
# COMPACT_ATOMS: atom_id res chain seq x y z
N MET A 1 -19.89 -12.08 8.05
CA MET A 1 -19.08 -11.23 7.15
C MET A 1 -19.98 -10.16 6.55
N THR A 2 -19.77 -8.90 6.91
CA THR A 2 -20.60 -7.76 6.49
C THR A 2 -20.41 -7.44 5.00
N PRO A 3 -21.33 -6.71 4.33
CA PRO A 3 -21.13 -6.24 2.96
C PRO A 3 -19.82 -5.46 2.79
N LEU A 4 -19.44 -4.67 3.78
CA LEU A 4 -18.19 -3.92 3.81
C LEU A 4 -16.97 -4.84 3.90
N GLU A 5 -16.96 -5.82 4.80
CA GLU A 5 -15.88 -6.81 4.89
C GLU A 5 -15.73 -7.60 3.59
N ARG A 6 -16.84 -7.94 2.91
CA ARG A 6 -16.80 -8.60 1.58
C ARG A 6 -16.18 -7.71 0.51
N PHE A 7 -16.49 -6.42 0.52
CA PHE A 7 -15.89 -5.46 -0.39
C PHE A 7 -14.38 -5.34 -0.15
N ILE A 8 -13.95 -5.16 1.10
CA ILE A 8 -12.53 -5.07 1.48
C ILE A 8 -11.79 -6.37 1.13
N ALA A 9 -12.40 -7.54 1.36
CA ALA A 9 -11.80 -8.83 1.02
C ALA A 9 -11.60 -9.01 -0.48
N ARG A 10 -12.53 -8.53 -1.32
CA ARG A 10 -12.40 -8.57 -2.78
C ARG A 10 -11.19 -7.76 -3.28
N LEU A 11 -10.82 -6.71 -2.55
CA LEU A 11 -9.63 -5.89 -2.84
C LEU A 11 -8.31 -6.52 -2.35
N GLY A 12 -8.38 -7.74 -1.81
CA GLY A 12 -7.22 -8.48 -1.30
C GLY A 12 -6.72 -8.00 0.06
N ILE A 13 -7.48 -7.16 0.77
CA ILE A 13 -7.12 -6.57 2.07
C ILE A 13 -7.60 -7.49 3.23
N ALA A 14 -7.93 -8.75 2.94
CA ALA A 14 -8.40 -9.73 3.92
C ALA A 14 -7.29 -10.70 4.38
N PRO A 15 -7.37 -11.23 5.61
CA PRO A 15 -8.44 -11.05 6.59
C PRO A 15 -8.46 -9.65 7.23
N PHE A 16 -9.67 -9.11 7.45
CA PHE A 16 -9.84 -7.81 8.10
C PHE A 16 -9.49 -7.91 9.59
N ASP A 17 -8.37 -7.31 9.97
CA ASP A 17 -7.98 -7.06 11.36
C ASP A 17 -8.29 -5.62 11.79
N PRO A 18 -9.25 -5.36 12.70
CA PRO A 18 -9.53 -4.03 13.23
C PRO A 18 -8.40 -3.47 14.12
N GLY A 19 -7.49 -4.32 14.60
CA GLY A 19 -6.27 -3.88 15.27
C GLY A 19 -5.25 -3.27 14.31
N ASN A 20 -5.42 -3.45 13.00
CA ASN A 20 -4.61 -2.82 11.99
C ASN A 20 -5.15 -1.41 11.66
N ALA A 21 -4.30 -0.39 11.80
CA ALA A 21 -4.68 1.00 11.55
C ALA A 21 -5.22 1.26 10.14
N LEU A 22 -4.65 0.62 9.11
CA LEU A 22 -5.14 0.77 7.73
C LEU A 22 -6.56 0.23 7.59
N HIS A 23 -6.84 -0.90 8.23
CA HIS A 23 -8.16 -1.52 8.19
C HIS A 23 -9.18 -0.68 8.95
N ALA A 24 -8.81 -0.14 10.11
CA ALA A 24 -9.65 0.81 10.84
C ALA A 24 -9.96 2.06 9.99
N ASP A 25 -8.95 2.67 9.36
CA ASP A 25 -9.12 3.83 8.47
C ASP A 25 -10.04 3.51 7.28
N LEU A 26 -9.88 2.34 6.67
CA LEU A 26 -10.74 1.87 5.58
C LEU A 26 -12.17 1.65 6.04
N PHE A 27 -12.35 1.03 7.20
CA PHE A 27 -13.66 0.79 7.78
C PHE A 27 -14.36 2.11 8.10
N ASP A 28 -13.67 3.03 8.77
CA ASP A 28 -14.21 4.35 9.12
C ASP A 28 -14.55 5.19 7.89
N ALA A 29 -13.76 5.12 6.82
CA ALA A 29 -14.04 5.83 5.58
C ALA A 29 -15.23 5.23 4.81
N LEU A 30 -15.51 3.94 4.97
CA LEU A 30 -16.50 3.22 4.16
C LEU A 30 -17.80 2.86 4.92
N LYS A 31 -17.83 2.99 6.26
CA LYS A 31 -19.00 2.62 7.07
C LYS A 31 -20.27 3.37 6.68
N ASP A 32 -20.14 4.63 6.28
CA ASP A 32 -21.25 5.48 5.84
C ASP A 32 -21.50 5.38 4.32
N ALA A 33 -20.58 4.77 3.57
CA ALA A 33 -20.66 4.61 2.11
C ALA A 33 -21.44 3.35 1.68
N ALA A 34 -22.25 2.76 2.57
CA ALA A 34 -23.00 1.54 2.30
C ALA A 34 -24.04 1.72 1.18
N GLY A 35 -24.63 2.92 1.06
CA GLY A 35 -25.59 3.28 0.01
C GLY A 35 -24.98 3.78 -1.29
N GLU A 36 -23.67 4.09 -1.28
CA GLU A 36 -22.99 4.68 -2.42
C GLU A 36 -22.79 3.69 -3.57
N SER A 37 -22.52 4.21 -4.77
CA SER A 37 -22.19 3.37 -5.92
C SER A 37 -20.89 2.60 -5.69
N HIS A 38 -20.70 1.52 -6.47
CA HIS A 38 -19.44 0.76 -6.42
C HIS A 38 -18.24 1.65 -6.77
N MET A 39 -18.40 2.57 -7.72
CA MET A 39 -17.34 3.51 -8.13
C MET A 39 -16.95 4.45 -7.00
N GLU A 40 -17.92 5.03 -6.28
CA GLU A 40 -17.64 5.93 -5.14
C GLU A 40 -16.88 5.21 -4.03
N ARG A 41 -17.29 3.97 -3.70
CA ARG A 41 -16.55 3.15 -2.73
C ARG A 41 -15.10 2.89 -3.15
N LEU A 42 -14.85 2.63 -4.45
CA LEU A 42 -13.49 2.45 -4.96
C LEU A 42 -12.67 3.75 -4.87
N ILE A 43 -13.26 4.90 -5.18
CA ILE A 43 -12.61 6.22 -5.09
C ILE A 43 -12.23 6.54 -3.62
N ILE A 44 -13.15 6.32 -2.68
CA ILE A 44 -12.90 6.51 -1.24
C ILE A 44 -11.74 5.62 -0.79
N THR A 45 -11.80 4.33 -1.14
CA THR A 45 -10.76 3.34 -0.82
C THR A 45 -9.40 3.78 -1.36
N ARG A 46 -9.34 4.19 -2.63
CA ARG A 46 -8.12 4.70 -3.26
C ARG A 46 -7.54 5.90 -2.50
N GLY A 47 -8.40 6.81 -2.04
CA GLY A 47 -7.98 7.96 -1.24
C GLY A 47 -7.32 7.56 0.09
N VAL A 48 -7.91 6.62 0.82
CA VAL A 48 -7.35 6.08 2.08
C VAL A 48 -6.01 5.39 1.82
N LEU A 49 -5.99 4.46 0.86
CA LEU A 49 -4.76 3.73 0.50
C LEU A 49 -3.66 4.66 -0.01
N GLY A 50 -4.00 5.73 -0.73
CA GLY A 50 -3.06 6.73 -1.22
C GLY A 50 -2.35 7.46 -0.08
N ARG A 51 -3.10 7.85 0.96
CA ARG A 51 -2.53 8.45 2.18
C ARG A 51 -1.66 7.45 2.94
N ALA A 52 -2.14 6.22 3.13
CA ALA A 52 -1.38 5.17 3.78
C ALA A 52 -0.07 4.84 3.05
N HIS A 53 -0.09 4.82 1.72
CA HIS A 53 1.11 4.60 0.90
C HIS A 53 2.13 5.72 1.07
N ALA A 54 1.69 6.98 1.09
CA ALA A 54 2.57 8.12 1.34
C ALA A 54 3.19 8.07 2.74
N ALA A 55 2.39 7.77 3.76
CA ALA A 55 2.88 7.61 5.13
C ALA A 55 3.92 6.47 5.23
N ALA A 56 3.63 5.31 4.63
CA ALA A 56 4.54 4.17 4.60
C ALA A 56 5.85 4.50 3.85
N ALA A 57 5.79 5.29 2.77
CA ALA A 57 7.00 5.74 2.06
C ALA A 57 7.89 6.63 2.96
N THR A 58 7.30 7.51 3.76
CA THR A 58 8.04 8.30 4.76
C THR A 58 8.69 7.40 5.82
N THR A 59 8.00 6.36 6.27
CA THR A 59 8.56 5.37 7.22
C THR A 59 9.75 4.62 6.62
N VAL A 60 9.66 4.19 5.35
CA VAL A 60 10.78 3.56 4.62
C VAL A 60 11.97 4.50 4.55
N GLY A 61 11.74 5.76 4.16
CA GLY A 61 12.80 6.78 4.09
C GLY A 61 13.50 6.97 5.44
N THR A 62 12.73 7.03 6.52
CA THR A 62 13.26 7.16 7.89
C THR A 62 14.05 5.93 8.32
N ALA A 63 13.52 4.73 8.07
CA ALA A 63 14.19 3.48 8.45
C ALA A 63 15.50 3.28 7.69
N ARG A 64 15.50 3.58 6.38
CA ARG A 64 16.68 3.56 5.52
C ARG A 64 17.74 4.55 6.00
N SER A 65 17.34 5.80 6.28
CA SER A 65 18.26 6.81 6.80
C SER A 65 18.92 6.36 8.10
N LYS A 66 18.15 5.79 9.05
CA LYS A 66 18.71 5.24 10.29
C LYS A 66 19.71 4.11 10.03
N TYR A 67 19.38 3.16 9.16
CA TYR A 67 20.28 2.06 8.80
C TYR A 67 21.59 2.59 8.20
N GLU A 68 21.52 3.49 7.22
CA GLU A 68 22.69 4.04 6.56
C GLU A 68 23.57 4.88 7.51
N THR A 69 22.97 5.65 8.40
CA THR A 69 23.69 6.44 9.40
C THR A 69 24.41 5.54 10.40
N THR A 70 23.70 4.56 10.99
CA THR A 70 24.31 3.63 11.95
C THR A 70 25.46 2.85 11.32
N LEU A 71 25.29 2.35 10.09
CA LEU A 71 26.34 1.65 9.36
C LEU A 71 27.58 2.53 9.15
N LYS A 72 27.39 3.80 8.74
CA LYS A 72 28.48 4.75 8.51
C LYS A 72 29.21 5.11 9.80
N GLU A 73 28.48 5.48 10.85
CA GLU A 73 29.03 5.87 12.14
C GLU A 73 29.79 4.71 12.77
N ARG A 74 29.22 3.50 12.74
CA ARG A 74 29.86 2.34 13.33
C ARG A 74 31.11 1.93 12.57
N LYS A 75 31.05 1.92 11.23
CA LYS A 75 32.23 1.65 10.38
C LYS A 75 33.34 2.67 10.65
N ARG A 76 33.00 3.95 10.77
CA ARG A 76 33.96 5.01 11.09
C ARG A 76 34.61 4.78 12.45
N ALA A 77 33.83 4.53 13.49
CA ALA A 77 34.34 4.27 14.84
C ALA A 77 35.30 3.06 14.86
N GLU A 78 35.02 2.02 14.08
CA GLU A 78 35.86 0.83 14.04
C GLU A 78 37.18 1.03 13.27
N VAL A 79 37.16 1.86 12.21
CA VAL A 79 38.39 2.29 11.54
C VAL A 79 39.22 3.18 12.46
N GLU A 80 38.59 4.11 13.19
CA GLU A 80 39.27 4.97 14.18
C GLU A 80 39.86 4.17 15.34
N ALA A 81 39.26 3.02 15.70
CA ALA A 81 39.79 2.06 16.65
C ALA A 81 40.95 1.20 16.10
N GLY A 82 41.43 1.48 14.88
CA GLY A 82 42.59 0.82 14.26
C GLY A 82 42.27 -0.50 13.54
N ARG A 83 40.98 -0.84 13.35
CA ARG A 83 40.60 -2.03 12.57
C ARG A 83 40.78 -1.77 11.08
N SER A 84 41.05 -2.85 10.33
CA SER A 84 41.03 -2.78 8.86
C SER A 84 39.62 -2.41 8.35
N VAL A 85 39.55 -1.79 7.18
CA VAL A 85 38.28 -1.40 6.56
C VAL A 85 37.35 -2.61 6.34
N SER A 86 37.91 -3.79 6.03
CA SER A 86 37.12 -5.02 5.87
C SER A 86 36.52 -5.47 7.21
N ALA A 87 37.31 -5.55 8.28
CA ALA A 87 36.84 -5.92 9.61
C ALA A 87 35.82 -4.90 10.14
N ALA A 88 36.07 -3.61 9.97
CA ALA A 88 35.14 -2.55 10.34
C ALA A 88 33.80 -2.64 9.60
N THR A 89 33.82 -3.04 8.31
CA THR A 89 32.58 -3.20 7.53
C THR A 89 31.74 -4.37 8.04
N VAL A 90 32.36 -5.52 8.34
CA VAL A 90 31.63 -6.70 8.86
C VAL A 90 30.98 -6.39 10.21
N ILE A 91 31.70 -5.70 11.09
CA ILE A 91 31.22 -5.38 12.44
C ILE A 91 30.12 -4.33 12.38
N ALA A 92 30.29 -3.30 11.54
CA ALA A 92 29.27 -2.28 11.35
C ALA A 92 27.98 -2.85 10.72
N ASP A 93 28.10 -3.80 9.79
CA ASP A 93 26.93 -4.47 9.18
C ASP A 93 26.20 -5.34 10.19
N ALA A 94 26.93 -6.09 11.02
CA ALA A 94 26.35 -6.87 12.12
C ALA A 94 25.60 -5.98 13.13
N ASP A 95 26.18 -4.84 13.51
CA ASP A 95 25.55 -3.90 14.45
C ASP A 95 24.37 -3.14 13.82
N ALA A 96 24.41 -2.90 12.50
CA ALA A 96 23.32 -2.25 11.77
C ALA A 96 22.19 -3.22 11.37
N GLN A 97 22.37 -4.54 11.57
CA GLN A 97 21.41 -5.57 11.18
C GLN A 97 19.98 -5.35 11.73
N PRO A 98 19.76 -4.92 13.00
CA PRO A 98 18.41 -4.62 13.48
C PRO A 98 17.74 -3.47 12.72
N HIS A 99 18.52 -2.47 12.29
CA HIS A 99 18.02 -1.35 11.49
C HIS A 99 17.71 -1.78 10.06
N ARG A 100 18.52 -2.69 9.51
CA ARG A 100 18.28 -3.31 8.20
C ARG A 100 16.97 -4.11 8.20
N ASN A 101 16.73 -4.91 9.24
CA ASN A 101 15.49 -5.66 9.38
C ASN A 101 14.27 -4.73 9.39
N ARG A 102 14.31 -3.66 10.21
CA ARG A 102 13.25 -2.64 10.26
C ARG A 102 13.03 -1.93 8.93
N MET A 103 14.11 -1.66 8.18
CA MET A 103 14.00 -1.10 6.83
C MET A 103 13.27 -2.05 5.89
N HIS A 104 13.61 -3.35 5.89
CA HIS A 104 12.94 -4.34 5.07
C HIS A 104 11.47 -4.56 5.48
N GLU A 105 11.16 -4.54 6.77
CA GLU A 105 9.76 -4.59 7.26
C GLU A 105 8.96 -3.38 6.77
N ALA A 106 9.52 -2.17 6.85
CA ALA A 106 8.89 -0.97 6.33
C ALA A 106 8.69 -1.04 4.80
N GLU A 107 9.68 -1.56 4.07
CA GLU A 107 9.59 -1.76 2.61
C GLU A 107 8.51 -2.78 2.25
N ALA A 108 8.39 -3.88 3.01
CA ALA A 108 7.36 -4.89 2.81
C ALA A 108 5.96 -4.30 3.04
N ALA A 109 5.77 -3.54 4.12
CA ALA A 109 4.50 -2.85 4.39
C ALA A 109 4.15 -1.85 3.27
N TRP A 110 5.11 -1.03 2.84
CA TRP A 110 4.92 -0.08 1.74
C TRP A 110 4.54 -0.77 0.42
N ARG A 111 5.22 -1.88 0.07
CA ARG A 111 4.89 -2.68 -1.11
C ARG A 111 3.51 -3.32 -1.01
N GLY A 112 3.10 -3.77 0.17
CA GLY A 112 1.75 -4.29 0.42
C GLY A 112 0.68 -3.26 0.09
N VAL A 113 0.79 -2.05 0.64
CA VAL A 113 -0.17 -0.95 0.34
C VAL A 113 -0.15 -0.58 -1.15
N LYS A 114 1.02 -0.58 -1.79
CA LYS A 114 1.15 -0.33 -3.23
C LYS A 114 0.39 -1.35 -4.07
N GLU A 115 0.40 -2.63 -3.70
CA GLU A 115 -0.33 -3.65 -4.44
C GLU A 115 -1.85 -3.55 -4.25
N HIS A 116 -2.31 -3.17 -3.04
CA HIS A 116 -3.73 -2.86 -2.82
C HIS A 116 -4.18 -1.67 -3.67
N LEU A 117 -3.37 -0.59 -3.74
CA LEU A 117 -3.64 0.55 -4.64
C LEU A 117 -3.78 0.10 -6.09
N ARG A 118 -2.87 -0.74 -6.56
CA ARG A 118 -2.90 -1.25 -7.93
C ARG A 118 -4.16 -2.07 -8.21
N THR A 119 -4.61 -2.87 -7.25
CA THR A 119 -5.86 -3.63 -7.35
C THR A 119 -7.07 -2.70 -7.45
N VAL A 120 -7.13 -1.67 -6.60
CA VAL A 120 -8.22 -0.67 -6.65
C VAL A 120 -8.21 0.13 -7.96
N ASP A 121 -7.05 0.56 -8.45
CA ASP A 121 -6.94 1.28 -9.71
C ASP A 121 -7.45 0.42 -10.89
N LYS A 122 -7.10 -0.87 -10.93
CA LYS A 122 -7.62 -1.82 -11.93
C LYS A 122 -9.14 -1.95 -11.87
N ASP A 123 -9.71 -2.05 -10.66
CA ASP A 123 -11.15 -2.17 -10.47
C ASP A 123 -11.89 -0.89 -10.88
N ILE A 124 -11.30 0.29 -10.66
CA ILE A 124 -11.81 1.57 -11.15
C ILE A 124 -11.83 1.59 -12.68
N ASP A 125 -10.71 1.22 -13.31
CA ASP A 125 -10.60 1.23 -14.78
C ASP A 125 -11.58 0.24 -15.42
N LYS A 126 -11.73 -0.95 -14.82
CA LYS A 126 -12.75 -1.92 -15.24
C LYS A 126 -14.15 -1.36 -15.11
N THR A 127 -14.49 -0.77 -13.96
CA THR A 127 -15.82 -0.19 -13.73
C THR A 127 -16.14 0.94 -14.73
N ARG A 128 -15.12 1.72 -15.14
CA ARG A 128 -15.27 2.73 -16.21
C ARG A 128 -15.54 2.09 -17.57
N SER A 129 -14.79 1.03 -17.93
CA SER A 129 -14.99 0.30 -19.18
C SER A 129 -16.39 -0.29 -19.26
N ASP A 130 -16.81 -1.01 -18.22
CA ASP A 130 -18.13 -1.66 -18.14
C ASP A 130 -19.27 -0.63 -18.32
N ALA A 131 -19.11 0.57 -17.75
CA ALA A 131 -20.08 1.65 -17.91
C ALA A 131 -20.16 2.22 -19.35
N VAL A 132 -19.02 2.28 -20.04
CA VAL A 132 -18.95 2.69 -21.46
C VAL A 132 -19.59 1.62 -22.34
N ASP A 133 -19.26 0.35 -22.14
CA ASP A 133 -19.80 -0.77 -22.91
C ASP A 133 -21.32 -0.87 -22.75
N ALA A 134 -21.82 -0.73 -21.51
CA ALA A 134 -23.26 -0.69 -21.23
C ALA A 134 -23.97 0.51 -21.90
N ARG A 135 -23.27 1.63 -22.11
CA ARG A 135 -23.82 2.78 -22.86
C ARG A 135 -23.88 2.48 -24.35
N GLN A 136 -22.84 1.87 -24.91
CA GLN A 136 -22.77 1.50 -26.33
C GLN A 136 -23.83 0.45 -26.71
N MET A 137 -24.02 -0.57 -25.87
CA MET A 137 -25.06 -1.58 -26.08
C MET A 137 -26.47 -0.97 -26.08
N ARG A 138 -26.77 -0.08 -25.12
CA ARG A 138 -28.06 0.65 -25.09
C ARG A 138 -28.29 1.51 -26.33
N THR A 139 -27.25 2.17 -26.84
CA THR A 139 -27.37 2.91 -28.10
C THR A 139 -27.59 2.00 -29.30
N ALA A 140 -26.96 0.82 -29.36
CA ALA A 140 -27.16 -0.14 -30.44
C ALA A 140 -28.59 -0.72 -30.44
N GLU A 141 -29.14 -1.03 -29.27
CA GLU A 141 -30.54 -1.48 -29.12
C GLU A 141 -31.55 -0.40 -29.52
N THR A 142 -31.26 0.87 -29.21
CA THR A 142 -32.14 2.01 -29.54
C THR A 142 -32.15 2.31 -31.05
N TYR A 143 -31.04 2.06 -31.77
CA TYR A 143 -30.95 2.28 -33.22
C TYR A 143 -31.24 1.02 -34.07
N GLY A 144 -31.17 -0.18 -33.49
CA GLY A 144 -31.41 -1.46 -34.17
C GLY A 144 -32.84 -1.99 -34.07
N GLY A 145 -33.71 -1.37 -33.26
CA GLY A 145 -35.10 -1.80 -33.03
C GLY A 145 -36.13 -1.33 -34.06
N GLY A 146 -35.72 -1.07 -35.31
CA GLY A 146 -36.60 -0.67 -36.40
C GLY A 146 -36.71 -1.75 -37.47
N ALA A 147 -37.59 -2.73 -37.26
CA ALA A 147 -38.15 -3.60 -38.28
C ALA A 147 -39.59 -3.96 -37.90
#